data_AF-A0A673CLV3-F1
#
_entry.id   AF-A0A673CLV3-F1
#
_cell.length_a   1.000
_cell.length_b   1.000
_cell.length_c   1.000
_cell.angle_alpha   90.00
_cell.angle_beta   90.00
_cell.angle_gamma   90.00
#
_symmetry.space_group_name_H-M   'P 1'
#
loop_
_entity.id
_entity.type
_entity.pdbx_description
1 polymer ?
#
loop_
_entity_poly.entity_id
_entity_poly.type
_entity_poly.pdbx_seq_one_letter_code
_entity_poly.pdbx_strand_id
1 'polypeptide(L)'
;PLNLVKAALVLALFGGRQKNIDKNSVPVRGDPHILMVGDPGLGKSQMLQAVCNVAPRGIYVCGNSTSTTGLTVTLSRDSGTGDYALEAGALVLADQGLCCIDEFDKLGNQQQALLEAMEQQSVSLAKAGIVSSLPARTSVIAAANPIGGHYNRGKTVSENLKMGSALLSRFDVVFLLLDIPDESHDRHLSEYVMANRAGKCTATSAIVTRTNSALETSVLLEHSDMPLSERLQVPAGEIVDPIPACLLRKYISYARQYVHPSLSPEAAQTLQAFYLSLRSQAQSADATPITTRQLESLIRLTEARARLDLRETASKSDAEDVIEIMKYSLVDTYSDGLGNLDFERSQLGSGMSQRSAGKRLINALHTHAQRTSQKQFDIHAMRSVAEKLNIKVMDFEGLVCSLNEQGFLLKKGPKLYQLQTV
;
A
#
# COMPACT_ATOMS: atom_id res chain seq x y z
N PRO A 1 14.60 2.04 1.35
CA PRO A 1 13.13 1.96 1.42
C PRO A 1 12.40 2.36 0.11
N LEU A 2 12.53 3.60 -0.38
CA LEU A 2 11.75 4.08 -1.55
C LEU A 2 12.01 3.31 -2.86
N ASN A 3 13.15 2.64 -3.00
CA ASN A 3 13.46 1.90 -4.24
C ASN A 3 12.55 0.68 -4.44
N LEU A 4 12.11 0.01 -3.37
CA LEU A 4 11.13 -1.09 -3.48
C LEU A 4 9.76 -0.57 -3.94
N VAL A 5 9.36 0.62 -3.49
CA VAL A 5 8.14 1.30 -3.95
C VAL A 5 8.26 1.60 -5.44
N LYS A 6 9.38 2.19 -5.88
CA LYS A 6 9.65 2.44 -7.31
C LYS A 6 9.62 1.16 -8.13
N ALA A 7 10.23 0.07 -7.64
CA ALA A 7 10.23 -1.22 -8.31
C ALA A 7 8.80 -1.73 -8.53
N ALA A 8 7.97 -1.71 -7.50
CA ALA A 8 6.56 -2.11 -7.61
C ALA A 8 5.77 -1.24 -8.60
N LEU A 9 5.96 0.08 -8.58
CA LEU A 9 5.32 0.99 -9.53
C LEU A 9 5.73 0.69 -10.98
N VAL A 10 7.00 0.34 -11.19
CA VAL A 10 7.48 -0.11 -12.49
C VAL A 10 6.81 -1.43 -12.87
N LEU A 11 6.71 -2.42 -11.98
CA LEU A 11 5.97 -3.66 -12.25
C LEU A 11 4.50 -3.39 -12.66
N ALA A 12 3.85 -2.39 -12.06
CA ALA A 12 2.50 -1.99 -12.46
C ALA A 12 2.41 -1.38 -13.87
N LEU A 13 3.47 -0.72 -14.36
CA LEU A 13 3.51 -0.25 -15.76
C LEU A 13 3.51 -1.42 -16.76
N PHE A 14 4.23 -2.50 -16.46
CA PHE A 14 4.32 -3.68 -17.31
C PHE A 14 3.08 -4.57 -17.19
N GLY A 15 2.54 -4.75 -15.98
CA GLY A 15 1.39 -5.61 -15.70
C GLY A 15 1.68 -7.10 -15.84
N GLY A 16 0.77 -7.95 -15.34
CA GLY A 16 0.81 -9.40 -15.48
C GLY A 16 0.11 -9.90 -16.75
N ARG A 17 0.00 -11.23 -16.93
CA ARG A 17 -0.66 -11.82 -18.11
C ARG A 17 -2.18 -11.82 -17.92
N GLN A 18 -2.90 -11.22 -18.86
CA GLN A 18 -4.35 -11.36 -18.91
C GLN A 18 -4.71 -12.75 -19.43
N LYS A 19 -5.41 -13.55 -18.63
CA LYS A 19 -5.87 -14.89 -19.00
C LYS A 19 -7.34 -14.80 -19.39
N ASN A 20 -7.60 -14.74 -20.70
CA ASN A 20 -8.89 -15.14 -21.25
C ASN A 20 -8.82 -16.64 -21.46
N ILE A 21 -9.18 -17.40 -20.42
CA ILE A 21 -9.53 -18.82 -20.60
C ILE A 21 -10.86 -18.82 -21.39
N ASP A 22 -11.21 -19.93 -22.05
CA ASP A 22 -12.36 -20.09 -22.97
C ASP A 22 -13.64 -19.30 -22.64
N LYS A 23 -14.54 -19.14 -23.62
CA LYS A 23 -15.80 -18.35 -23.57
C LYS A 23 -16.69 -18.52 -22.32
N ASN A 24 -16.48 -19.56 -21.51
CA ASN A 24 -17.22 -19.85 -20.27
C ASN A 24 -16.47 -19.54 -18.96
N SER A 25 -15.23 -19.06 -19.02
CA SER A 25 -14.44 -18.75 -17.83
C SER A 25 -14.55 -17.28 -17.44
N VAL A 26 -14.48 -17.00 -16.14
CA VAL A 26 -14.42 -15.63 -15.64
C VAL A 26 -13.07 -15.03 -16.03
N PRO A 27 -13.03 -13.87 -16.70
CA PRO A 27 -11.78 -13.25 -17.08
C PRO A 27 -10.97 -12.91 -15.83
N VAL A 28 -9.70 -13.30 -15.82
CA VAL A 28 -8.79 -13.00 -14.70
C VAL A 28 -7.99 -11.75 -15.05
N ARG A 29 -8.12 -10.71 -14.21
CA ARG A 29 -7.34 -9.47 -14.30
C ARG A 29 -5.84 -9.77 -14.27
N GLY A 30 -5.09 -9.19 -15.20
CA GLY A 30 -3.62 -9.24 -15.24
C GLY A 30 -2.94 -7.99 -14.65
N ASP A 31 -3.63 -6.85 -14.68
CA ASP A 31 -3.07 -5.55 -14.25
C ASP A 31 -3.05 -5.43 -12.71
N PRO A 32 -1.89 -5.22 -12.07
CA PRO A 32 -1.81 -5.00 -10.64
C PRO A 32 -2.24 -3.56 -10.28
N HIS A 33 -2.69 -3.39 -9.05
CA HIS A 33 -3.10 -2.12 -8.46
C HIS A 33 -2.27 -1.83 -7.21
N ILE A 34 -1.80 -0.59 -7.08
CA ILE A 34 -0.91 -0.19 -5.99
C ILE A 34 -1.51 1.02 -5.27
N LEU A 35 -1.50 0.98 -3.94
CA LEU A 35 -1.87 2.11 -3.10
C LEU A 35 -0.65 2.57 -2.30
N MET A 36 -0.35 3.86 -2.37
CA MET A 36 0.65 4.52 -1.54
C MET A 36 -0.07 5.37 -0.49
N VAL A 37 0.12 5.03 0.77
CA VAL A 37 -0.40 5.77 1.91
C VAL A 37 0.76 6.43 2.61
N GLY A 38 0.62 7.67 3.04
CA GLY A 38 1.64 8.25 3.90
C GLY A 38 1.38 9.68 4.26
N ASP A 39 2.20 10.22 5.13
CA ASP A 39 2.12 11.61 5.57
C ASP A 39 2.32 12.58 4.38
N PRO A 40 1.72 13.78 4.40
CA PRO A 40 1.95 14.82 3.41
C PRO A 40 3.44 15.17 3.29
N GLY A 41 3.89 15.56 2.10
CA GLY A 41 5.28 15.97 1.87
C GLY A 41 6.24 14.87 1.45
N LEU A 42 5.86 13.59 1.53
CA LEU A 42 6.70 12.44 1.15
C LEU A 42 6.83 12.17 -0.36
N GLY A 43 6.54 13.17 -1.21
CA GLY A 43 6.72 13.06 -2.68
C GLY A 43 5.75 12.12 -3.41
N LYS A 44 4.67 11.64 -2.78
CA LYS A 44 3.70 10.70 -3.36
C LYS A 44 3.11 11.18 -4.70
N SER A 45 2.63 12.42 -4.75
CA SER A 45 2.06 13.03 -5.97
C SER A 45 3.10 13.17 -7.09
N GLN A 46 4.34 13.51 -6.75
CA GLN A 46 5.43 13.58 -7.74
C GLN A 46 5.75 12.19 -8.31
N MET A 47 5.71 11.16 -7.46
CA MET A 47 5.90 9.78 -7.89
C MET A 47 4.78 9.32 -8.83
N LEU A 48 3.52 9.62 -8.52
CA LEU A 48 2.38 9.36 -9.42
C LEU A 48 2.55 10.06 -10.77
N GLN A 49 2.92 11.34 -10.77
CA GLN A 49 3.13 12.11 -12.00
C GLN A 49 4.28 11.53 -12.83
N ALA A 50 5.38 11.14 -12.20
CA ALA A 50 6.51 10.52 -12.88
C ALA A 50 6.12 9.21 -13.57
N VAL A 51 5.36 8.35 -12.89
CA VAL A 51 4.88 7.08 -13.45
C VAL A 51 3.87 7.34 -14.58
N CYS A 52 2.94 8.27 -14.39
CA CYS A 52 1.96 8.67 -15.41
C CYS A 52 2.63 9.19 -16.69
N ASN A 53 3.71 9.97 -16.55
CA ASN A 53 4.47 10.52 -17.69
C ASN A 53 5.21 9.44 -18.48
N VAL A 54 5.64 8.37 -17.83
CA VAL A 54 6.35 7.25 -18.48
C VAL A 54 5.38 6.25 -19.09
N ALA A 55 4.17 6.11 -18.54
CA ALA A 55 3.14 5.22 -19.05
C ALA A 55 2.80 5.51 -20.53
N PRO A 56 2.61 4.47 -21.38
CA PRO A 56 2.14 4.64 -22.76
C PRO A 56 0.79 5.35 -22.87
N ARG A 57 -0.12 5.06 -21.92
CA ARG A 57 -1.45 5.64 -21.78
C ARG A 57 -1.71 5.95 -20.31
N GLY A 58 -1.06 6.98 -19.79
CA GLY A 58 -1.24 7.45 -18.42
C GLY A 58 -2.32 8.53 -18.33
N ILE A 59 -3.29 8.36 -17.45
CA ILE A 59 -4.26 9.39 -17.07
C ILE A 59 -4.05 9.73 -15.60
N TYR A 60 -3.85 11.01 -15.31
CA TYR A 60 -3.71 11.52 -13.94
C TYR A 60 -4.99 12.24 -13.51
N VAL A 61 -5.44 11.92 -12.30
CA VAL A 61 -6.69 12.40 -11.73
C VAL A 61 -6.45 12.79 -10.28
N CYS A 62 -7.02 13.91 -9.84
CA CYS A 62 -7.00 14.32 -8.43
C CYS A 62 -8.39 14.08 -7.81
N GLY A 63 -8.45 13.39 -6.68
CA GLY A 63 -9.70 13.01 -6.03
C GLY A 63 -10.59 14.21 -5.66
N ASN A 64 -9.99 15.35 -5.34
CA ASN A 64 -10.72 16.59 -5.03
C ASN A 64 -11.40 17.24 -6.24
N SER A 65 -10.76 17.19 -7.41
CA SER A 65 -11.25 17.85 -8.62
C SER A 65 -12.16 16.95 -9.46
N THR A 66 -12.30 15.69 -9.07
CA THR A 66 -12.95 14.67 -9.87
C THR A 66 -14.34 14.40 -9.34
N SER A 67 -15.34 14.57 -10.19
CA SER A 67 -16.69 14.09 -9.95
C SER A 67 -16.82 12.63 -10.38
N THR A 68 -17.88 11.93 -9.94
CA THR A 68 -18.19 10.58 -10.43
C THR A 68 -18.19 10.53 -11.96
N THR A 69 -18.70 11.60 -12.59
CA THR A 69 -18.76 11.76 -14.04
C THR A 69 -17.38 11.85 -14.70
N GLY A 70 -16.41 12.50 -14.04
CA GLY A 70 -15.04 12.60 -14.55
C GLY A 70 -14.24 11.31 -14.39
N LEU A 71 -14.62 10.43 -13.47
CA LEU A 71 -13.95 9.15 -13.24
C LEU A 71 -14.52 8.02 -14.10
N THR A 72 -15.84 7.98 -14.27
CA THR A 72 -16.56 6.86 -14.89
C THR A 72 -16.99 7.14 -16.32
N VAL A 73 -18.28 7.12 -16.61
CA VAL A 73 -18.89 7.39 -17.91
C VAL A 73 -20.14 8.17 -17.65
N THR A 74 -20.36 9.23 -18.42
CA THR A 74 -21.59 9.99 -18.41
C THR A 74 -22.35 9.92 -19.71
N LEU A 75 -23.64 10.20 -19.59
CA LEU A 75 -24.49 10.44 -20.73
C LEU A 75 -24.71 11.95 -20.84
N SER A 76 -24.23 12.55 -21.91
CA SER A 76 -24.57 13.92 -22.30
C SER A 76 -25.64 13.88 -23.39
N ARG A 77 -26.48 14.91 -23.43
CA ARG A 77 -27.48 15.06 -24.48
C ARG A 77 -26.97 16.09 -25.46
N ASP A 78 -26.81 15.70 -26.72
CA ASP A 78 -26.44 16.64 -27.76
C ASP A 78 -27.58 17.62 -28.01
N SER A 79 -27.28 18.92 -27.98
CA SER A 79 -28.27 19.99 -28.12
C SER A 79 -28.74 20.17 -29.57
N GLY A 80 -27.97 19.69 -30.55
CA GLY A 80 -28.32 19.75 -31.97
C GLY A 80 -29.24 18.60 -32.40
N THR A 81 -28.82 17.36 -32.16
CA THR A 81 -29.58 16.16 -32.57
C THR A 81 -30.65 15.74 -31.56
N GLY A 82 -30.50 16.13 -30.29
CA GLY A 82 -31.34 15.64 -29.20
C GLY A 82 -31.01 14.22 -28.77
N ASP A 83 -30.01 13.58 -29.41
CA ASP A 83 -29.54 12.24 -29.09
C ASP A 83 -28.64 12.25 -27.86
N TYR A 84 -28.55 11.09 -27.21
CA TYR A 84 -27.66 10.90 -26.08
C TYR A 84 -26.29 10.39 -26.53
N ALA A 85 -25.23 11.09 -26.14
CA ALA A 85 -23.85 10.71 -26.37
C ALA A 85 -23.20 10.20 -25.07
N LEU A 86 -22.31 9.22 -25.21
CA LEU A 86 -21.50 8.71 -24.09
C LEU A 86 -20.20 9.50 -23.99
N GLU A 87 -19.96 10.08 -22.81
CA GLU A 87 -18.71 10.74 -22.47
C GLU A 87 -17.90 9.82 -21.56
N ALA A 88 -16.73 9.40 -22.04
CA ALA A 88 -15.81 8.56 -21.28
C ALA A 88 -15.03 9.40 -20.26
N GLY A 89 -15.06 8.98 -19.00
CA GLY A 89 -14.22 9.50 -17.93
C GLY A 89 -12.88 8.78 -17.84
N ALA A 90 -12.10 9.15 -16.83
CA ALA A 90 -10.69 8.80 -16.71
C ALA A 90 -10.38 7.30 -16.76
N LEU A 91 -11.18 6.45 -16.12
CA LEU A 91 -10.95 5.00 -16.08
C LEU A 91 -11.08 4.35 -17.46
N VAL A 92 -12.06 4.80 -18.25
CA VAL A 92 -12.31 4.29 -19.61
C VAL A 92 -11.26 4.85 -20.58
N LEU A 93 -10.88 6.11 -20.43
CA LEU A 93 -9.79 6.71 -21.22
C LEU A 93 -8.45 6.01 -20.99
N ALA A 94 -8.22 5.51 -19.77
CA ALA A 94 -7.04 4.78 -19.34
C ALA A 94 -7.05 3.28 -19.69
N ASP A 95 -8.02 2.77 -20.46
CA ASP A 95 -8.08 1.35 -20.87
C ASP A 95 -6.75 0.90 -21.52
N GLN A 96 -6.26 -0.27 -21.11
CA GLN A 96 -4.95 -0.86 -21.44
C GLN A 96 -3.73 -0.02 -21.02
N GLY A 97 -3.92 0.94 -20.11
CA GLY A 97 -2.91 1.86 -19.64
C GLY A 97 -2.83 1.92 -18.13
N LEU A 98 -2.69 3.14 -17.63
CA LEU A 98 -2.53 3.44 -16.22
C LEU A 98 -3.43 4.61 -15.81
N CYS A 99 -4.17 4.43 -14.72
CA CYS A 99 -4.92 5.49 -14.06
C CYS A 99 -4.25 5.83 -12.72
N CYS A 100 -3.65 7.02 -12.65
CA CYS A 100 -3.08 7.57 -11.42
C CYS A 100 -4.12 8.43 -10.70
N ILE A 101 -4.40 8.12 -9.43
CA ILE A 101 -5.37 8.86 -8.62
C ILE A 101 -4.66 9.42 -7.38
N ASP A 102 -4.50 10.75 -7.36
CA ASP A 102 -4.01 11.46 -6.18
C ASP A 102 -5.15 11.85 -5.25
N GLU A 103 -4.86 12.08 -3.97
CA GLU A 103 -5.85 12.38 -2.92
C GLU A 103 -7.01 11.39 -2.91
N PHE A 104 -6.68 10.10 -3.01
CA PHE A 104 -7.65 9.00 -3.10
C PHE A 104 -8.61 8.94 -1.89
N ASP A 105 -8.16 9.40 -0.73
CA ASP A 105 -8.96 9.56 0.49
C ASP A 105 -10.14 10.55 0.31
N LYS A 106 -10.05 11.48 -0.65
CA LYS A 106 -11.05 12.54 -0.87
C LYS A 106 -12.11 12.22 -1.93
N LEU A 107 -12.07 11.03 -2.54
CA LEU A 107 -13.03 10.60 -3.58
C LEU A 107 -14.48 10.45 -3.09
N GLY A 108 -14.71 10.32 -1.77
CA GLY A 108 -16.05 10.16 -1.19
C GLY A 108 -16.83 8.99 -1.80
N ASN A 109 -18.05 9.25 -2.28
CA ASN A 109 -18.98 8.22 -2.79
C ASN A 109 -18.56 7.59 -4.13
N GLN A 110 -17.53 8.13 -4.80
CA GLN A 110 -17.08 7.65 -6.12
C GLN A 110 -16.35 6.31 -6.07
N GLN A 111 -15.97 5.88 -4.86
CA GLN A 111 -15.30 4.62 -4.61
C GLN A 111 -16.08 3.43 -5.14
N GLN A 112 -17.42 3.48 -5.15
CA GLN A 112 -18.25 2.38 -5.63
C GLN A 112 -17.98 2.05 -7.11
N ALA A 113 -17.76 3.05 -7.94
CA ALA A 113 -17.45 2.83 -9.34
C ALA A 113 -16.04 2.26 -9.55
N LEU A 114 -15.09 2.62 -8.67
CA LEU A 114 -13.76 2.01 -8.66
C LEU A 114 -13.83 0.53 -8.28
N LEU A 115 -14.73 0.13 -7.38
CA LEU A 115 -14.91 -1.28 -7.00
C LEU A 115 -15.26 -2.14 -8.22
N GLU A 116 -16.12 -1.64 -9.10
CA GLU A 116 -16.51 -2.31 -10.34
C GLU A 116 -15.34 -2.36 -11.32
N ALA A 117 -14.73 -1.20 -11.62
CA ALA A 117 -13.64 -1.10 -12.58
C ALA A 117 -12.41 -1.94 -12.18
N MET A 118 -12.03 -1.92 -10.90
CA MET A 118 -10.88 -2.69 -10.41
C MET A 118 -11.17 -4.19 -10.43
N GLU A 119 -12.40 -4.64 -10.14
CA GLU A 119 -12.71 -6.08 -10.10
C GLU A 119 -12.98 -6.66 -11.49
N GLN A 120 -13.85 -6.00 -12.25
CA GLN A 120 -14.39 -6.52 -13.52
C GLN A 120 -13.65 -5.98 -14.75
N GLN A 121 -12.77 -4.99 -14.58
CA GLN A 121 -12.09 -4.28 -15.67
C GLN A 121 -13.07 -3.66 -16.69
N SER A 122 -14.25 -3.26 -16.21
CA SER A 122 -15.30 -2.62 -17.00
C SER A 122 -16.09 -1.62 -16.15
N VAL A 123 -16.72 -0.66 -16.80
CA VAL A 123 -17.66 0.28 -16.19
C VAL A 123 -19.00 0.13 -16.90
N SER A 124 -20.04 -0.26 -16.16
CA SER A 124 -21.40 -0.36 -16.67
C SER A 124 -22.19 0.92 -16.44
N LEU A 125 -22.99 1.31 -17.43
CA LEU A 125 -23.89 2.45 -17.39
C LEU A 125 -25.28 2.00 -17.83
N ALA A 126 -26.28 2.22 -16.98
CA ALA A 126 -27.69 2.01 -17.28
C ALA A 126 -28.47 3.31 -17.00
N LYS A 127 -28.68 4.13 -18.02
CA LYS A 127 -29.36 5.43 -17.88
C LYS A 127 -30.07 5.83 -19.17
N ALA A 128 -31.24 6.49 -19.04
CA ALA A 128 -32.04 6.99 -20.16
C ALA A 128 -32.32 5.94 -21.26
N GLY A 129 -32.55 4.69 -20.87
CA GLY A 129 -32.81 3.59 -21.80
C GLY A 129 -31.56 3.00 -22.48
N ILE A 130 -30.37 3.55 -22.21
CA ILE A 130 -29.09 3.04 -22.71
C ILE A 130 -28.47 2.17 -21.62
N VAL A 131 -28.19 0.91 -21.97
CA VAL A 131 -27.42 -0.02 -21.16
C VAL A 131 -26.16 -0.37 -21.93
N SER A 132 -25.01 0.06 -21.43
CA SER A 132 -23.71 -0.16 -22.06
C SER A 132 -22.67 -0.55 -21.02
N SER A 133 -21.70 -1.37 -21.43
CA SER A 133 -20.52 -1.70 -20.63
C SER A 133 -19.29 -1.31 -21.42
N LEU A 134 -18.45 -0.48 -20.82
CA LEU A 134 -17.24 0.04 -21.44
C LEU A 134 -16.01 -0.58 -20.77
N PRO A 135 -15.01 -1.03 -21.55
CA PRO A 135 -13.80 -1.62 -21.00
C PRO A 135 -12.99 -0.56 -20.24
N ALA A 136 -12.44 -0.97 -19.09
CA ALA A 136 -11.57 -0.17 -18.24
C ALA A 136 -10.43 -1.06 -17.70
N ARG A 137 -9.72 -1.75 -18.59
CA ARG A 137 -8.60 -2.66 -18.28
C ARG A 137 -7.35 -1.86 -17.98
N THR A 138 -7.35 -1.17 -16.85
CA THR A 138 -6.31 -0.23 -16.46
C THR A 138 -5.70 -0.62 -15.12
N SER A 139 -4.40 -0.39 -14.95
CA SER A 139 -3.79 -0.44 -13.62
C SER A 139 -4.16 0.84 -12.86
N VAL A 140 -4.67 0.70 -11.64
CA VAL A 140 -4.91 1.83 -10.73
C VAL A 140 -3.72 1.98 -9.79
N ILE A 141 -3.06 3.14 -9.83
CA ILE A 141 -2.07 3.52 -8.82
C ILE A 141 -2.62 4.74 -8.08
N ALA A 142 -2.83 4.58 -6.78
CA ALA A 142 -3.45 5.60 -5.95
C ALA A 142 -2.48 6.13 -4.89
N ALA A 143 -2.59 7.41 -4.56
CA ALA A 143 -1.97 7.99 -3.38
C ALA A 143 -3.05 8.51 -2.43
N ALA A 144 -2.92 8.20 -1.14
CA ALA A 144 -3.83 8.63 -0.10
C ALA A 144 -3.04 9.21 1.08
N ASN A 145 -3.69 10.14 1.80
CA ASN A 145 -3.16 10.65 3.05
C ASN A 145 -3.97 10.09 4.23
N PRO A 146 -3.33 9.83 5.39
CA PRO A 146 -4.04 9.46 6.60
C PRO A 146 -4.90 10.61 7.13
N ILE A 147 -5.99 10.28 7.83
CA ILE A 147 -6.88 11.24 8.47
C ILE A 147 -6.09 12.07 9.48
N GLY A 148 -6.18 13.39 9.35
CA GLY A 148 -5.47 14.33 10.24
C GLY A 148 -4.01 14.56 9.84
N GLY A 149 -3.55 14.02 8.70
CA GLY A 149 -2.24 14.31 8.12
C GLY A 149 -1.09 13.46 8.66
N HIS A 150 -1.29 12.65 9.69
CA HIS A 150 -0.26 11.78 10.24
C HIS A 150 -0.78 10.37 10.45
N TYR A 151 0.02 9.38 10.04
CA TYR A 151 -0.34 7.97 10.18
C TYR A 151 -0.23 7.52 11.64
N ASN A 152 -1.34 7.08 12.22
CA ASN A 152 -1.37 6.59 13.59
C ASN A 152 -1.14 5.07 13.62
N ARG A 153 0.05 4.66 14.08
CA ARG A 153 0.43 3.24 14.26
C ARG A 153 -0.43 2.47 15.28
N GLY A 154 -1.26 3.17 16.06
CA GLY A 154 -2.23 2.59 16.98
C GLY A 154 -3.60 2.31 16.35
N LYS A 155 -3.81 2.65 15.07
CA LYS A 155 -5.03 2.39 14.31
C LYS A 155 -4.74 1.46 13.13
N THR A 156 -5.76 0.77 12.65
CA THR A 156 -5.62 -0.05 11.43
C THR A 156 -5.47 0.85 10.19
N VAL A 157 -4.97 0.31 9.07
CA VAL A 157 -4.88 1.05 7.79
C VAL A 157 -6.25 1.56 7.35
N SER A 158 -7.29 0.75 7.51
CA SER A 158 -8.67 1.11 7.15
C SER A 158 -9.19 2.29 7.98
N GLU A 159 -8.90 2.31 9.28
CA GLU A 159 -9.24 3.42 10.17
C GLU A 159 -8.42 4.68 9.89
N ASN A 160 -7.13 4.52 9.58
CA ASN A 160 -6.27 5.65 9.22
C ASN A 160 -6.72 6.33 7.91
N LEU A 161 -7.36 5.61 6.99
CA LEU A 161 -7.77 6.14 5.68
C LEU A 161 -9.26 6.49 5.56
N LYS A 162 -10.12 6.01 6.48
CA LYS A 162 -11.59 6.08 6.36
C LYS A 162 -12.14 5.33 5.13
N MET A 163 -11.46 4.27 4.69
CA MET A 163 -11.82 3.49 3.50
C MET A 163 -12.28 2.08 3.88
N GLY A 164 -13.27 1.56 3.16
CA GLY A 164 -13.78 0.20 3.39
C GLY A 164 -12.74 -0.89 3.09
N SER A 165 -12.72 -1.95 3.90
CA SER A 165 -11.82 -3.10 3.73
C SER A 165 -11.99 -3.78 2.35
N ALA A 166 -13.19 -3.75 1.79
CA ALA A 166 -13.49 -4.27 0.45
C ALA A 166 -12.70 -3.56 -0.65
N LEU A 167 -12.44 -2.25 -0.53
CA LEU A 167 -11.63 -1.49 -1.50
C LEU A 167 -10.14 -1.73 -1.28
N LEU A 168 -9.68 -1.71 -0.03
CA LEU A 168 -8.29 -1.98 0.31
C LEU A 168 -7.84 -3.37 -0.16
N SER A 169 -8.71 -4.38 -0.04
CA SER A 169 -8.42 -5.74 -0.51
C SER A 169 -8.30 -5.91 -2.03
N ARG A 170 -8.64 -4.88 -2.83
CA ARG A 170 -8.52 -4.90 -4.29
C ARG A 170 -7.19 -4.34 -4.79
N PHE A 171 -6.47 -3.62 -3.94
CA PHE A 171 -5.08 -3.26 -4.19
C PHE A 171 -4.21 -4.49 -3.96
N ASP A 172 -3.35 -4.78 -4.94
CA ASP A 172 -2.43 -5.90 -4.87
C ASP A 172 -1.30 -5.62 -3.87
N VAL A 173 -0.87 -4.34 -3.78
CA VAL A 173 0.16 -3.87 -2.83
C VAL A 173 -0.25 -2.54 -2.20
N VAL A 174 -0.08 -2.42 -0.88
CA VAL A 174 -0.31 -1.18 -0.12
C VAL A 174 0.99 -0.78 0.58
N PHE A 175 1.62 0.31 0.12
CA PHE A 175 2.81 0.86 0.78
C PHE A 175 2.42 1.89 1.82
N LEU A 176 3.00 1.78 3.02
CA LEU A 176 2.94 2.81 4.04
C LEU A 176 4.26 3.59 4.04
N LEU A 177 4.19 4.87 3.71
CA LEU A 177 5.31 5.80 3.71
C LEU A 177 5.17 6.65 4.96
N LEU A 178 5.99 6.35 5.96
CA LEU A 178 5.99 7.04 7.24
C LEU A 178 7.11 8.07 7.26
N ASP A 179 6.81 9.27 7.74
CA ASP A 179 7.82 10.28 8.02
C ASP A 179 8.50 9.94 9.34
N ILE A 180 9.69 9.34 9.26
CA ILE A 180 10.50 8.97 10.42
C ILE A 180 11.74 9.88 10.38
N PRO A 181 11.91 10.79 11.35
CA PRO A 181 13.09 11.64 11.42
C PRO A 181 14.36 10.80 11.49
N ASP A 182 15.26 10.98 10.53
CA ASP A 182 16.54 10.29 10.44
C ASP A 182 17.58 11.29 9.92
N GLU A 183 18.50 11.68 10.79
CA GLU A 183 19.52 12.69 10.47
C GLU A 183 20.34 12.32 9.23
N SER A 184 20.62 11.03 9.03
CA SER A 184 21.37 10.57 7.87
C SER A 184 20.55 10.70 6.59
N HIS A 185 19.28 10.30 6.62
CA HIS A 185 18.38 10.39 5.48
C HIS A 185 18.04 11.85 5.13
N ASP A 186 17.75 12.66 6.14
CA ASP A 186 17.42 14.08 6.02
C ASP A 186 18.59 14.88 5.48
N ARG A 187 19.82 14.53 5.86
CA ARG A 187 21.04 15.12 5.27
C ARG A 187 21.14 14.82 3.78
N HIS A 188 21.03 13.56 3.38
CA HIS A 188 21.09 13.20 1.95
C HIS A 188 19.96 13.85 1.13
N LEU A 189 18.74 13.88 1.67
CA LEU A 189 17.60 14.50 1.01
C LEU A 189 17.79 16.02 0.85
N SER A 190 18.25 16.70 1.92
CA SER A 190 18.48 18.14 1.89
C SER A 190 19.61 18.52 0.92
N GLU A 191 20.72 17.77 0.90
CA GLU A 191 21.80 17.93 -0.07
C GLU A 191 21.30 17.78 -1.52
N TYR A 192 20.50 16.74 -1.78
CA TYR A 192 19.91 16.51 -3.10
C TYR A 192 18.98 17.66 -3.54
N VAL A 193 18.09 18.13 -2.65
CA VAL A 193 17.17 19.23 -2.94
C VAL A 193 17.94 20.54 -3.19
N MET A 194 18.98 20.81 -2.39
CA MET A 194 19.83 21.99 -2.57
C MET A 194 20.62 21.92 -3.87
N ALA A 195 21.16 20.75 -4.24
CA ALA A 195 21.86 20.55 -5.51
C ALA A 195 20.96 20.79 -6.72
N ASN A 196 19.72 20.28 -6.69
CA ASN A 196 18.71 20.51 -7.73
C ASN A 196 18.36 22.00 -7.87
N ARG A 197 18.17 22.72 -6.75
CA ARG A 197 17.85 24.16 -6.78
C ARG A 197 19.01 25.03 -7.23
N ALA A 198 20.24 24.65 -6.88
CA ALA A 198 21.45 25.36 -7.29
C ALA A 198 21.76 25.21 -8.79
N GLY A 199 20.94 24.49 -9.56
CA GLY A 199 21.18 24.22 -10.99
C GLY A 199 22.45 23.38 -11.23
N LYS A 200 22.97 22.73 -10.19
CA LYS A 200 24.18 21.88 -10.28
C LYS A 200 23.88 20.49 -10.85
N CYS A 201 22.61 20.15 -11.02
CA CYS A 201 22.22 18.96 -11.78
C CYS A 201 22.33 19.26 -13.28
N THR A 202 23.39 18.67 -13.83
CA THR A 202 23.73 18.46 -15.23
C THR A 202 22.52 18.47 -16.15
N ALA A 203 22.59 19.31 -17.18
CA ALA A 203 21.77 19.18 -18.37
C ALA A 203 21.81 17.70 -18.82
N THR A 204 20.67 17.02 -18.73
CA THR A 204 20.39 15.76 -19.42
C THR A 204 20.32 16.04 -20.92
N SER A 205 21.47 16.37 -21.50
CA SER A 205 21.66 16.46 -22.94
C SER A 205 21.92 15.05 -23.44
N ALA A 206 20.93 14.51 -24.15
CA ALA A 206 21.03 13.29 -24.92
C ALA A 206 22.21 13.37 -25.90
N ILE A 207 23.35 12.77 -25.54
CA ILE A 207 24.40 12.39 -26.50
C ILE A 207 24.93 11.02 -26.08
N VAL A 208 24.50 9.99 -26.81
CA VAL A 208 25.05 8.64 -26.73
C VAL A 208 26.42 8.66 -27.37
N THR A 209 27.48 8.56 -26.57
CA THR A 209 28.80 8.14 -27.06
C THR A 209 29.13 6.81 -26.41
N ARG A 210 28.70 5.72 -27.05
CA ARG A 210 29.11 4.37 -26.66
C ARG A 210 30.60 4.21 -26.99
N THR A 211 31.48 4.44 -26.02
CA THR A 211 32.85 3.96 -26.10
C THR A 211 32.86 2.49 -25.73
N ASN A 212 33.07 1.64 -26.74
CA ASN A 212 33.36 0.22 -26.58
C ASN A 212 34.52 0.01 -25.61
N SER A 213 34.25 -0.65 -24.49
CA SER A 213 35.26 -1.42 -23.76
C SER A 213 34.61 -2.68 -23.21
N ALA A 214 34.90 -3.79 -23.90
CA ALA A 214 34.94 -5.17 -23.43
C ALA A 214 33.75 -5.72 -22.59
N LEU A 215 32.92 -6.51 -23.26
CA LEU A 215 32.47 -7.82 -22.77
C LEU A 215 31.82 -7.89 -21.37
N GLU A 216 30.84 -7.05 -21.06
CA GLU A 216 30.03 -7.17 -19.82
C GLU A 216 28.80 -8.08 -20.01
N THR A 217 29.00 -9.35 -20.35
CA THR A 217 27.93 -10.37 -20.22
C THR A 217 27.95 -11.02 -18.83
N SER A 218 28.89 -10.64 -17.96
CA SER A 218 29.16 -11.28 -16.66
C SER A 218 28.55 -10.57 -15.44
N VAL A 219 28.19 -9.28 -15.50
CA VAL A 219 27.72 -8.53 -14.30
C VAL A 219 26.28 -8.90 -13.89
N LEU A 220 25.46 -9.38 -14.84
CA LEU A 220 24.07 -9.80 -14.57
C LEU A 220 23.94 -11.17 -13.89
N LEU A 221 24.98 -12.00 -13.89
CA LEU A 221 24.92 -13.39 -13.43
C LEU A 221 25.45 -13.61 -11.99
N GLU A 222 26.12 -12.63 -11.38
CA GLU A 222 26.81 -12.82 -10.09
C GLU A 222 26.05 -12.30 -8.84
N HIS A 223 24.85 -11.72 -8.99
CA HIS A 223 24.12 -11.09 -7.88
C HIS A 223 22.82 -11.81 -7.46
N SER A 224 22.65 -13.11 -7.78
CA SER A 224 21.41 -13.85 -7.44
C SER A 224 21.14 -13.96 -5.94
N ASP A 225 22.18 -13.85 -5.11
CA ASP A 225 22.11 -14.16 -3.67
C ASP A 225 21.86 -12.92 -2.80
N MET A 226 21.87 -11.71 -3.38
CA MET A 226 21.63 -10.46 -2.64
C MET A 226 20.15 -10.04 -2.70
N PRO A 227 19.60 -9.48 -1.60
CA PRO A 227 18.23 -8.99 -1.58
C PRO A 227 18.03 -7.88 -2.64
N LEU A 228 16.82 -7.79 -3.18
CA LEU A 228 16.44 -6.80 -4.19
C LEU A 228 16.68 -5.38 -3.69
N SER A 229 16.43 -5.11 -2.41
CA SER A 229 16.67 -3.82 -1.78
C SER A 229 18.13 -3.36 -1.83
N GLU A 230 19.10 -4.28 -1.83
CA GLU A 230 20.53 -3.97 -2.02
C GLU A 230 20.86 -3.82 -3.51
N ARG A 231 20.34 -4.71 -4.37
CA ARG A 231 20.54 -4.62 -5.83
C ARG A 231 19.98 -3.33 -6.44
N LEU A 232 18.98 -2.72 -5.81
CA LEU A 232 18.39 -1.45 -6.25
C LEU A 232 19.12 -0.21 -5.70
N GLN A 233 20.17 -0.36 -4.88
CA GLN A 233 20.95 0.78 -4.41
C GLN A 233 21.91 1.22 -5.49
N VAL A 234 21.95 2.53 -5.73
CA VAL A 234 22.96 3.14 -6.59
C VAL A 234 24.20 3.38 -5.71
N PRO A 235 25.36 2.80 -6.04
CA PRO A 235 26.61 3.04 -5.33
C PRO A 235 26.97 4.54 -5.27
N ALA A 236 27.51 4.98 -4.15
CA ALA A 236 27.91 6.37 -3.96
C ALA A 236 29.04 6.75 -4.95
N GLY A 237 28.79 7.75 -5.80
CA GLY A 237 29.75 8.27 -6.78
C GLY A 237 29.56 7.74 -8.21
N GLU A 238 28.62 6.83 -8.43
CA GLU A 238 28.30 6.34 -9.77
C GLU A 238 27.39 7.31 -10.53
N ILE A 239 27.78 7.66 -11.76
CA ILE A 239 26.96 8.51 -12.64
C ILE A 239 25.95 7.60 -13.31
N VAL A 240 24.70 7.63 -12.84
CA VAL A 240 23.60 6.92 -13.48
C VAL A 240 23.20 7.66 -14.76
N ASP A 241 23.28 6.99 -15.90
CA ASP A 241 22.71 7.46 -17.16
C ASP A 241 21.24 7.01 -17.25
N PRO A 242 20.26 7.89 -16.99
CA PRO A 242 18.86 7.49 -16.93
C PRO A 242 18.33 7.17 -18.32
N ILE A 243 17.54 6.08 -18.42
CA ILE A 243 16.83 5.76 -19.66
C ILE A 243 15.87 6.90 -20.01
N PRO A 244 15.95 7.48 -21.22
CA PRO A 244 15.03 8.54 -21.64
C PRO A 244 13.57 8.08 -21.57
N ALA A 245 12.69 8.93 -21.03
CA ALA A 245 11.28 8.59 -20.82
C ALA A 245 10.58 8.10 -22.11
N CYS A 246 10.91 8.68 -23.27
CA CYS A 246 10.37 8.25 -24.56
C CYS A 246 10.78 6.81 -24.92
N LEU A 247 12.02 6.42 -24.64
CA LEU A 247 12.51 5.08 -24.90
C LEU A 247 11.87 4.08 -23.93
N LEU A 248 11.79 4.43 -22.64
CA LEU A 248 11.14 3.60 -21.63
C LEU A 248 9.66 3.38 -21.95
N ARG A 249 8.95 4.42 -22.41
CA ARG A 249 7.55 4.31 -22.86
C ARG A 249 7.40 3.31 -24.00
N LYS A 250 8.27 3.39 -25.03
CA LYS A 250 8.27 2.44 -26.16
C LYS A 250 8.57 1.02 -25.70
N TYR A 251 9.52 0.86 -24.77
CA TYR A 251 9.87 -0.43 -24.20
C TYR A 251 8.69 -1.07 -23.45
N ILE A 252 7.97 -0.30 -22.62
CA ILE A 252 6.77 -0.77 -21.92
C ILE A 252 5.68 -1.19 -22.92
N SER A 253 5.42 -0.38 -23.96
CA SER A 253 4.46 -0.72 -25.02
C SER A 253 4.82 -2.03 -25.70
N TYR A 254 6.09 -2.22 -26.06
CA TYR A 254 6.59 -3.44 -26.68
C TYR A 254 6.40 -4.65 -25.76
N ALA A 255 6.86 -4.57 -24.51
CA ALA A 255 6.76 -5.66 -23.55
C ALA A 255 5.32 -6.08 -23.28
N ARG A 256 4.38 -5.12 -23.15
CA ARG A 256 2.94 -5.41 -22.96
C ARG A 256 2.31 -6.09 -24.17
N GLN A 257 2.76 -5.75 -25.37
CA GLN A 257 2.17 -6.25 -26.62
C GLN A 257 2.68 -7.65 -26.99
N TYR A 258 3.96 -7.95 -26.74
CA TYR A 258 4.60 -9.14 -27.29
C TYR A 258 4.96 -10.21 -26.27
N VAL A 259 4.99 -9.90 -24.97
CA VAL A 259 5.49 -10.83 -23.93
C VAL A 259 4.38 -11.26 -22.97
N HIS A 260 4.14 -12.57 -22.91
CA HIS A 260 3.01 -13.17 -22.19
C HIS A 260 3.48 -14.24 -21.20
N PRO A 261 4.14 -13.82 -20.10
CA PRO A 261 4.84 -14.73 -19.23
C PRO A 261 3.91 -15.76 -18.56
N SER A 262 4.48 -16.93 -18.32
CA SER A 262 3.87 -18.02 -17.55
C SER A 262 4.74 -18.38 -16.35
N LEU A 263 4.11 -18.81 -15.26
CA LEU A 263 4.85 -19.22 -14.06
C LEU A 263 5.57 -20.55 -14.28
N SER A 264 6.85 -20.60 -13.92
CA SER A 264 7.56 -21.85 -13.74
C SER A 264 7.01 -22.63 -12.53
N PRO A 265 7.14 -23.97 -12.50
CA PRO A 265 6.71 -24.77 -11.34
C PRO A 265 7.47 -24.39 -10.06
N GLU A 266 8.74 -24.00 -10.17
CA GLU A 266 9.57 -23.55 -9.05
C GLU A 266 9.09 -22.23 -8.45
N ALA A 267 8.75 -21.25 -9.31
CA ALA A 267 8.16 -19.99 -8.89
C ALA A 267 6.80 -20.24 -8.20
N ALA A 268 5.96 -21.09 -8.78
CA ALA A 268 4.65 -21.42 -8.21
C ALA A 268 4.74 -22.04 -6.81
N GLN A 269 5.69 -22.97 -6.60
CA GLN A 269 5.96 -23.55 -5.27
C GLN A 269 6.43 -22.50 -4.27
N THR A 270 7.31 -21.59 -4.69
CA THR A 270 7.85 -20.52 -3.84
C THR A 270 6.75 -19.55 -3.40
N LEU A 271 5.88 -19.13 -4.33
CA LEU A 271 4.73 -18.27 -4.03
C LEU A 271 3.70 -18.98 -3.13
N GLN A 272 3.44 -20.27 -3.39
CA GLN A 272 2.53 -21.07 -2.56
C GLN A 272 3.04 -21.20 -1.13
N ALA A 273 4.32 -21.54 -0.95
CA ALA A 273 4.93 -21.65 0.36
C ALA A 273 4.84 -20.32 1.14
N PHE A 274 5.14 -19.21 0.48
CA PHE A 274 5.00 -17.88 1.08
C PHE A 274 3.55 -17.56 1.44
N TYR A 275 2.58 -17.80 0.55
CA TYR A 275 1.16 -17.57 0.83
C TYR A 275 0.65 -18.40 2.02
N LEU A 276 1.05 -19.68 2.12
CA LEU A 276 0.70 -20.52 3.27
C LEU A 276 1.32 -20.00 4.57
N SER A 277 2.58 -19.55 4.53
CA SER A 277 3.24 -18.92 5.68
C SER A 277 2.50 -17.67 6.16
N LEU A 278 2.11 -16.79 5.23
CA LEU A 278 1.29 -15.62 5.51
C LEU A 278 -0.04 -15.99 6.16
N ARG A 279 -0.77 -16.95 5.59
CA ARG A 279 -2.07 -17.38 6.11
C ARG A 279 -1.99 -18.03 7.49
N SER A 280 -0.88 -18.72 7.79
CA SER A 280 -0.65 -19.30 9.12
C SER A 280 -0.42 -18.24 10.18
N GLN A 281 0.24 -17.13 9.82
CA GLN A 281 0.57 -16.03 10.74
C GLN A 281 -0.62 -15.08 10.96
N ALA A 282 -1.54 -14.98 9.99
CA ALA A 282 -2.68 -14.06 10.02
C ALA A 282 -3.94 -14.57 10.74
N GLN A 283 -3.83 -15.55 11.66
CA GLN A 283 -4.98 -16.05 12.43
C GLN A 283 -5.47 -15.10 13.54
N SER A 284 -4.86 -13.93 13.67
CA SER A 284 -5.24 -12.90 14.62
C SER A 284 -6.45 -12.09 14.10
N ALA A 285 -7.44 -11.83 14.97
CA ALA A 285 -8.80 -11.38 14.62
C ALA A 285 -8.92 -9.96 14.02
N ASP A 286 -7.93 -9.10 14.19
CA ASP A 286 -7.95 -7.67 13.83
C ASP A 286 -7.06 -7.34 12.61
N ALA A 287 -6.48 -8.36 11.96
CA ALA A 287 -5.63 -8.21 10.79
C ALA A 287 -6.50 -8.26 9.54
N THR A 288 -6.16 -7.48 8.51
CA THR A 288 -6.83 -7.62 7.21
C THR A 288 -6.71 -9.08 6.74
N PRO A 289 -7.82 -9.78 6.48
CA PRO A 289 -7.79 -11.21 6.22
C PRO A 289 -6.98 -11.51 4.97
N ILE A 290 -6.07 -12.48 5.07
CA ILE A 290 -5.27 -12.93 3.93
C ILE A 290 -6.13 -13.82 3.04
N THR A 291 -6.60 -13.24 1.93
CA THR A 291 -7.48 -13.89 0.97
C THR A 291 -6.70 -14.48 -0.21
N THR A 292 -7.38 -15.26 -1.05
CA THR A 292 -6.83 -15.76 -2.31
C THR A 292 -6.40 -14.63 -3.25
N ARG A 293 -6.95 -13.42 -3.10
CA ARG A 293 -6.51 -12.24 -3.85
C ARG A 293 -5.03 -11.94 -3.66
N GLN A 294 -4.48 -12.19 -2.47
CA GLN A 294 -3.05 -11.96 -2.21
C GLN A 294 -2.16 -12.94 -2.98
N LEU A 295 -2.61 -14.18 -3.17
CA LEU A 295 -1.92 -15.12 -4.03
C LEU A 295 -1.99 -14.66 -5.50
N GLU A 296 -3.15 -14.18 -5.95
CA GLU A 296 -3.28 -13.60 -7.30
C GLU A 296 -2.40 -12.36 -7.49
N SER A 297 -2.29 -11.48 -6.48
CA SER A 297 -1.39 -10.33 -6.48
C SER A 297 0.06 -10.74 -6.72
N LEU A 298 0.53 -11.74 -5.97
CA LEU A 298 1.88 -12.29 -6.11
C LEU A 298 2.12 -12.83 -7.51
N ILE A 299 1.15 -13.57 -8.07
CA ILE A 299 1.22 -14.11 -9.43
C ILE A 299 1.32 -12.98 -10.46
N ARG A 300 0.44 -11.96 -10.39
CA ARG A 300 0.43 -10.83 -11.33
C ARG A 300 1.74 -10.06 -11.33
N LEU A 301 2.27 -9.76 -10.14
CA LEU A 301 3.53 -9.04 -9.97
C LEU A 301 4.73 -9.87 -10.46
N THR A 302 4.72 -11.19 -10.22
CA THR A 302 5.78 -12.11 -10.67
C THR A 302 5.78 -12.23 -12.19
N GLU A 303 4.60 -12.34 -12.81
CA GLU A 303 4.44 -12.28 -14.26
C GLU A 303 4.91 -10.91 -14.80
N ALA A 304 4.59 -9.80 -14.12
CA ALA A 304 5.06 -8.47 -14.51
C ALA A 304 6.60 -8.33 -14.43
N ARG A 305 7.23 -8.94 -13.43
CA ARG A 305 8.69 -8.92 -13.25
C ARG A 305 9.40 -9.66 -14.39
N ALA A 306 8.86 -10.80 -14.82
CA ALA A 306 9.39 -11.52 -15.98
C ALA A 306 9.17 -10.75 -17.29
N ARG A 307 8.00 -10.12 -17.45
CA ARG A 307 7.70 -9.25 -18.61
C ARG A 307 8.67 -8.08 -18.72
N LEU A 308 9.09 -7.50 -17.60
CA LEU A 308 10.05 -6.40 -17.55
C LEU A 308 11.37 -6.76 -18.24
N ASP A 309 11.81 -8.01 -18.14
CA ASP A 309 13.02 -8.53 -18.79
C ASP A 309 12.74 -9.18 -20.16
N LEU A 310 11.53 -9.02 -20.70
CA LEU A 310 11.05 -9.66 -21.92
C LEU A 310 11.12 -11.21 -21.88
N ARG A 311 10.96 -11.80 -20.69
CA ARG A 311 10.97 -13.27 -20.51
C ARG A 311 9.55 -13.84 -20.57
N GLU A 312 9.40 -14.96 -21.28
CA GLU A 312 8.13 -15.70 -21.39
C GLU A 312 7.85 -16.65 -20.21
N THR A 313 8.84 -16.85 -19.34
CA THR A 313 8.75 -17.71 -18.17
C THR A 313 9.25 -16.99 -16.93
N ALA A 314 8.39 -16.89 -15.93
CA ALA A 314 8.73 -16.32 -14.63
C ALA A 314 9.44 -17.37 -13.76
N SER A 315 10.65 -17.04 -13.35
CA SER A 315 11.59 -17.87 -12.60
C SER A 315 11.38 -17.77 -11.09
N LYS A 316 12.06 -18.63 -10.33
CA LYS A 316 12.08 -18.57 -8.86
C LYS A 316 12.61 -17.22 -8.34
N SER A 317 13.64 -16.67 -8.98
CA SER A 317 14.22 -15.37 -8.61
C SER A 317 13.21 -14.22 -8.73
N ASP A 318 12.33 -14.26 -9.76
CA ASP A 318 11.26 -13.26 -9.91
C ASP A 318 10.24 -13.33 -8.77
N ALA A 319 9.92 -14.54 -8.32
CA ALA A 319 9.03 -14.74 -7.20
C ALA A 319 9.67 -14.23 -5.89
N GLU A 320 10.97 -14.42 -5.70
CA GLU A 320 11.70 -13.93 -4.53
C GLU A 320 11.75 -12.38 -4.48
N ASP A 321 12.02 -11.73 -5.61
CA ASP A 321 11.95 -10.27 -5.78
C ASP A 321 10.59 -9.72 -5.34
N VAL A 322 9.51 -10.35 -5.82
CA VAL A 322 8.14 -9.94 -5.54
C VAL A 322 7.75 -10.24 -4.09
N ILE A 323 8.21 -11.35 -3.52
CA ILE A 323 8.02 -11.65 -2.10
C ILE A 323 8.69 -10.58 -1.23
N GLU A 324 9.86 -10.08 -1.59
CA GLU A 324 10.52 -9.00 -0.85
C GLU A 324 9.70 -7.70 -0.91
N ILE A 325 9.23 -7.31 -2.09
CA ILE A 325 8.31 -6.17 -2.26
C ILE A 325 7.05 -6.33 -1.41
N MET A 326 6.46 -7.53 -1.44
CA MET A 326 5.24 -7.84 -0.69
C MET A 326 5.49 -7.78 0.82
N LYS A 327 6.59 -8.38 1.30
CA LYS A 327 7.00 -8.31 2.72
C LYS A 327 7.15 -6.87 3.17
N TYR A 328 7.82 -6.02 2.38
CA TYR A 328 7.96 -4.60 2.71
C TYR A 328 6.60 -3.90 2.88
N SER A 329 5.63 -4.19 2.01
CA SER A 329 4.27 -3.65 2.12
C SER A 329 3.50 -4.12 3.37
N LEU A 330 3.76 -5.35 3.82
CA LEU A 330 3.13 -5.94 5.00
C LEU A 330 3.83 -5.51 6.29
N VAL A 331 5.16 -5.38 6.29
CA VAL A 331 5.96 -5.03 7.48
C VAL A 331 5.43 -3.76 8.13
N ASP A 332 5.30 -2.65 7.38
CA ASP A 332 4.83 -1.39 7.97
C ASP A 332 3.34 -1.45 8.37
N THR A 333 2.57 -2.35 7.75
CA THR A 333 1.14 -2.58 8.05
C THR A 333 0.95 -3.36 9.36
N TYR A 334 1.92 -4.20 9.74
CA TYR A 334 1.84 -5.11 10.90
C TYR A 334 2.95 -4.89 11.95
N SER A 335 3.89 -3.97 11.73
CA SER A 335 4.97 -3.68 12.67
C SER A 335 4.46 -2.78 13.79
N ASP A 336 4.77 -3.15 15.02
CA ASP A 336 4.57 -2.27 16.16
C ASP A 336 5.48 -1.06 16.06
N GLY A 337 5.13 0.01 16.79
CA GLY A 337 5.84 1.29 16.78
C GLY A 337 7.35 1.24 17.06
N LEU A 338 7.89 0.06 17.37
CA LEU A 338 9.29 -0.24 17.68
C LEU A 338 9.99 -1.12 16.61
N GLY A 339 9.36 -1.40 15.46
CA GLY A 339 9.98 -2.13 14.34
C GLY A 339 10.02 -3.66 14.50
N ASN A 340 9.38 -4.21 15.53
CA ASN A 340 9.13 -5.65 15.65
C ASN A 340 7.86 -6.06 14.89
N LEU A 341 7.93 -7.16 14.15
CA LEU A 341 6.82 -7.80 13.44
C LEU A 341 5.88 -8.51 14.45
N ASP A 342 5.10 -7.75 15.20
CA ASP A 342 4.17 -8.30 16.20
C ASP A 342 2.78 -8.57 15.61
N PHE A 343 2.60 -9.75 15.01
CA PHE A 343 1.30 -10.27 14.56
C PHE A 343 0.30 -10.50 15.71
N GLU A 344 0.75 -10.53 16.97
CA GLU A 344 -0.12 -10.71 18.15
C GLU A 344 -0.98 -9.47 18.48
N ARG A 345 -0.65 -8.30 17.94
CA ARG A 345 -1.44 -7.07 18.15
C ARG A 345 -2.89 -7.20 17.68
N SER A 346 -3.14 -8.15 16.79
CA SER A 346 -4.41 -8.39 16.15
C SER A 346 -5.32 -9.38 16.92
N GLN A 347 -4.87 -9.99 18.04
CA GLN A 347 -5.82 -10.63 18.96
C GLN A 347 -6.49 -9.63 19.91
N LEU A 348 -5.97 -8.41 20.01
CA LEU A 348 -6.38 -7.40 20.98
C LEU A 348 -6.37 -6.02 20.32
N GLY A 349 -7.38 -5.77 19.48
CA GLY A 349 -7.52 -4.54 18.72
C GLY A 349 -7.23 -3.28 19.53
N SER A 350 -6.41 -2.41 18.96
CA SER A 350 -5.78 -1.26 19.63
C SER A 350 -6.74 -0.11 19.93
N GLY A 351 -8.04 -0.24 19.67
CA GLY A 351 -9.10 0.62 20.21
C GLY A 351 -9.92 0.00 21.37
N MET A 352 -9.86 -1.32 21.56
CA MET A 352 -10.62 -2.05 22.59
C MET A 352 -9.74 -2.72 23.65
N SER A 353 -8.45 -2.94 23.40
CA SER A 353 -7.52 -3.59 24.34
C SER A 353 -7.21 -2.74 25.57
N GLN A 354 -6.86 -1.45 25.41
CA GLN A 354 -6.67 -0.52 26.53
C GLN A 354 -7.99 -0.28 27.29
N ARG A 355 -9.11 -0.21 26.58
CA ARG A 355 -10.45 0.00 27.18
C ARG A 355 -10.95 -1.24 27.93
N SER A 356 -10.69 -2.44 27.41
CA SER A 356 -11.03 -3.72 28.05
C SER A 356 -10.04 -4.09 29.16
N ALA A 357 -8.75 -3.78 29.03
CA ALA A 357 -7.75 -3.90 30.09
C ALA A 357 -8.04 -2.91 31.23
N GLY A 358 -8.35 -1.65 30.90
CA GLY A 358 -8.83 -0.65 31.84
C GLY A 358 -10.12 -1.09 32.55
N LYS A 359 -11.13 -1.56 31.81
CA LYS A 359 -12.39 -2.05 32.40
C LYS A 359 -12.19 -3.31 33.25
N ARG A 360 -11.31 -4.24 32.85
CA ARG A 360 -10.92 -5.41 33.65
C ARG A 360 -10.17 -5.02 34.90
N LEU A 361 -9.23 -4.08 34.81
CA LEU A 361 -8.48 -3.54 35.94
C LEU A 361 -9.43 -2.85 36.93
N ILE A 362 -10.37 -2.02 36.46
CA ILE A 362 -11.37 -1.37 37.30
C ILE A 362 -12.29 -2.40 37.98
N ASN A 363 -12.79 -3.41 37.26
CA ASN A 363 -13.59 -4.49 37.86
C ASN A 363 -12.79 -5.31 38.88
N ALA A 364 -11.51 -5.55 38.61
CA ALA A 364 -10.61 -6.23 39.54
C ALA A 364 -10.37 -5.41 40.80
N LEU A 365 -10.14 -4.11 40.67
CA LEU A 365 -9.96 -3.19 41.79
C LEU A 365 -11.26 -3.03 42.59
N HIS A 366 -12.44 -2.99 41.96
CA HIS A 366 -13.73 -3.05 42.66
C HIS A 366 -13.87 -4.33 43.47
N THR A 367 -13.55 -5.49 42.88
CA THR A 367 -13.61 -6.79 43.56
C THR A 367 -12.62 -6.85 44.74
N HIS A 368 -11.43 -6.29 44.56
CA HIS A 368 -10.41 -6.22 45.60
C HIS A 368 -10.83 -5.27 46.73
N ALA A 369 -11.35 -4.09 46.40
CA ALA A 369 -11.89 -3.10 47.33
C ALA A 369 -13.04 -3.66 48.18
N GLN A 370 -13.93 -4.47 47.59
CA GLN A 370 -15.02 -5.13 48.32
C GLN A 370 -14.51 -6.17 49.34
N ARG A 371 -13.39 -6.84 49.06
CA ARG A 371 -12.80 -7.83 49.98
C ARG A 371 -11.97 -7.21 51.09
N THR A 372 -11.30 -6.09 50.82
CA THR A 372 -10.36 -5.46 51.76
C THR A 372 -10.91 -4.19 52.42
N SER A 373 -12.10 -3.72 52.03
CA SER A 373 -12.69 -2.43 52.42
C SER A 373 -11.81 -1.20 52.13
N GLN A 374 -10.79 -1.35 51.27
CA GLN A 374 -9.89 -0.27 50.87
C GLN A 374 -10.36 0.38 49.57
N LYS A 375 -10.46 1.71 49.56
CA LYS A 375 -10.88 2.50 48.38
C LYS A 375 -9.74 3.27 47.72
N GLN A 376 -8.53 3.21 48.30
CA GLN A 376 -7.34 3.90 47.84
C GLN A 376 -6.26 2.87 47.54
N PHE A 377 -5.59 3.03 46.40
CA PHE A 377 -4.56 2.12 45.91
C PHE A 377 -3.33 2.91 45.47
N ASP A 378 -2.17 2.42 45.85
CA ASP A 378 -0.89 2.84 45.27
C ASP A 378 -0.65 2.14 43.93
N ILE A 379 0.14 2.76 43.06
CA ILE A 379 0.42 2.26 41.71
C ILE A 379 1.06 0.86 41.74
N HIS A 380 1.90 0.57 42.75
CA HIS A 380 2.49 -0.75 42.96
C HIS A 380 1.45 -1.80 43.36
N ALA A 381 0.47 -1.42 44.19
CA ALA A 381 -0.63 -2.31 44.58
C ALA A 381 -1.53 -2.61 43.39
N MET A 382 -1.85 -1.60 42.57
CA MET A 382 -2.64 -1.79 41.34
C MET A 382 -1.90 -2.71 40.34
N ARG A 383 -0.57 -2.58 40.24
CA ARG A 383 0.25 -3.46 39.40
C ARG A 383 0.22 -4.91 39.86
N SER A 384 0.33 -5.15 41.16
CA SER A 384 0.22 -6.50 41.73
C SER A 384 -1.16 -7.14 41.47
N VAL A 385 -2.23 -6.35 41.51
CA VAL A 385 -3.59 -6.83 41.17
C VAL A 385 -3.70 -7.16 39.68
N ALA A 386 -3.08 -6.35 38.81
CA ALA A 386 -3.04 -6.60 37.37
C ALA A 386 -2.26 -7.88 37.02
N GLU A 387 -1.11 -8.10 37.66
CA GLU A 387 -0.28 -9.30 37.47
C GLU A 387 -1.00 -10.59 37.89
N LYS A 388 -1.74 -10.56 39.02
CA LYS A 388 -2.54 -11.71 39.49
C LYS A 388 -3.63 -12.14 38.50
N LEU A 389 -4.09 -11.23 37.64
CA LEU A 389 -5.11 -11.49 36.62
C LEU A 389 -4.53 -11.61 35.22
N ASN A 390 -3.21 -11.72 35.11
CA ASN A 390 -2.48 -11.86 33.86
C ASN A 390 -2.76 -10.70 32.87
N ILE A 391 -3.04 -9.51 33.38
CA ILE A 391 -3.23 -8.30 32.58
C ILE A 391 -1.85 -7.73 32.27
N LYS A 392 -1.27 -8.13 31.14
CA LYS A 392 0.02 -7.60 30.66
C LYS A 392 -0.20 -6.25 29.97
N VAL A 393 0.38 -5.19 30.53
CA VAL A 393 0.35 -3.83 29.98
C VAL A 393 1.78 -3.32 29.88
N MET A 394 2.20 -2.92 28.68
CA MET A 394 3.55 -2.38 28.41
C MET A 394 3.79 -1.06 29.19
N ASP A 395 2.81 -0.15 29.16
CA ASP A 395 2.84 1.11 29.90
C ASP A 395 1.69 1.17 30.92
N PHE A 396 1.96 0.66 32.12
CA PHE A 396 0.99 0.64 33.22
C PHE A 396 0.69 2.05 33.75
N GLU A 397 1.70 2.94 33.78
CA GLU A 397 1.52 4.30 34.29
C GLU A 397 0.66 5.14 33.32
N GLY A 398 0.87 5.01 32.01
CA GLY A 398 0.02 5.61 30.98
C GLY A 398 -1.43 5.14 31.06
N LEU A 399 -1.67 3.84 31.29
CA LEU A 399 -3.03 3.30 31.50
C LEU A 399 -3.71 3.92 32.74
N VAL A 400 -3.00 4.03 33.86
CA VAL A 400 -3.54 4.62 35.10
C VAL A 400 -3.81 6.12 34.92
N CYS A 401 -2.95 6.86 34.23
CA CYS A 401 -3.20 8.25 33.86
C CYS A 401 -4.45 8.40 32.99
N SER A 402 -4.63 7.55 31.98
CA SER A 402 -5.83 7.54 31.13
C SER A 402 -7.11 7.25 31.92
N LEU A 403 -7.08 6.32 32.88
CA LEU A 403 -8.22 6.05 33.77
C LEU A 403 -8.55 7.21 34.71
N ASN A 404 -7.56 8.01 35.09
CA ASN A 404 -7.76 9.23 35.87
C ASN A 404 -8.41 10.34 35.03
N GLU A 405 -7.96 10.53 33.79
CA GLU A 405 -8.57 11.50 32.84
C GLU A 405 -10.02 11.12 32.49
N GLN A 406 -10.32 9.81 32.42
CA GLN A 406 -11.66 9.29 32.18
C GLN A 406 -12.57 9.31 33.42
N GLY A 407 -12.04 9.66 34.60
CA GLY A 407 -12.80 9.79 35.85
C GLY A 407 -13.08 8.50 36.62
N PHE A 408 -12.57 7.34 36.17
CA PHE A 408 -12.70 6.06 36.90
C PHE A 408 -11.78 6.00 38.13
N LEU A 409 -10.65 6.71 38.08
CA LEU A 409 -9.72 6.89 39.19
C LEU A 409 -9.57 8.37 39.49
N LEU A 410 -9.34 8.71 40.76
CA LEU A 410 -8.98 10.06 41.20
C LEU A 410 -7.61 10.05 41.84
N LYS A 411 -6.67 10.79 41.27
CA LYS A 411 -5.37 11.03 41.91
C LYS A 411 -5.55 11.84 43.19
N LYS A 412 -5.14 11.29 44.34
CA LYS A 412 -5.22 11.94 45.66
C LYS A 412 -3.85 12.32 46.23
N GLY A 413 -2.77 11.80 45.66
CA GLY A 413 -1.40 12.08 46.08
C GLY A 413 -0.36 11.59 45.06
N PRO A 414 0.94 11.70 45.36
CA PRO A 414 2.00 11.13 44.53
C PRO A 414 1.83 9.60 44.50
N LYS A 415 1.57 9.05 43.30
CA LYS A 415 1.31 7.62 43.03
C LYS A 415 0.06 7.02 43.71
N LEU A 416 -0.76 7.83 44.37
CA LEU A 416 -1.93 7.37 45.11
C LEU A 416 -3.25 7.70 44.37
N TYR A 417 -4.06 6.68 44.11
CA TYR A 417 -5.30 6.78 43.34
C TYR A 417 -6.49 6.23 44.14
N GLN A 418 -7.62 6.94 44.09
CA GLN A 418 -8.88 6.51 44.69
C GLN A 418 -9.83 6.02 43.61
N LEU A 419 -10.46 4.87 43.83
CA LEU A 419 -11.46 4.32 42.92
C LEU A 419 -12.76 5.15 43.01
N GLN A 420 -13.26 5.67 41.90
CA GLN A 420 -14.61 6.25 41.86
C GLN A 420 -15.64 5.15 41.67
N THR A 421 -16.62 5.09 42.57
CA THR A 421 -17.82 4.29 42.39
C THR A 421 -18.77 5.01 41.46
N VAL A 422 -19.17 4.36 40.36
CA VAL A 422 -20.43 4.68 39.67
C VAL A 422 -21.59 4.19 40.50
#